data_AF-A0A2W0EE88-F1
#
_entry.id   AF-A0A2W0EE88-F1
#
_cell.length_a   1.000
_cell.length_b   1.000
_cell.length_c   1.000
_cell.angle_alpha   90.00
_cell.angle_beta   90.00
_cell.angle_gamma   90.00
#
_symmetry.space_group_name_H-M   'P 1'
#
loop_
_entity.id
_entity.type
_entity.pdbx_description
1 polymer ?
#
loop_
_entity_poly.entity_id
_entity_poly.type
_entity_poly.pdbx_seq_one_letter_code
_entity_poly.pdbx_strand_id
1 'polypeptide(L)'
;MNIAYEPIVSELAAVADAIKSAFSSNAPINILHGNWELPAITRSELLFPVTDLSERISNAGTNPSTASIPILAGLVERLAFLRTHTIPHLPTQGAAASSFLISMTAIERVMLPLLVDSKAQAHKHSQDLKRAGSQIRGMETRIKDLSARTSDIDDKVKQIESAHEAADQLPTDLETLKESQKKVTVLLSESERDRAHIATVRESLDDLDEKMEKSAADASDVLARCESAYSSATSLGLAAAFSERSKALDNSMWGWVGG
;
A
#
# COMPACT_ATOMS: atom_id res chain seq x y z
N MET A 1 43.83 -29.43 36.15
CA MET A 1 42.83 -30.49 36.34
C MET A 1 42.19 -30.31 37.70
N ASN A 2 40.89 -30.47 37.80
CA ASN A 2 40.17 -30.30 39.06
C ASN A 2 40.28 -31.56 39.93
N ILE A 3 40.64 -31.40 41.20
CA ILE A 3 40.95 -32.49 42.15
C ILE A 3 39.81 -33.51 42.24
N ALA A 4 38.55 -33.05 42.11
CA ALA A 4 37.38 -33.91 42.21
C ALA A 4 37.19 -34.89 41.02
N TYR A 5 37.80 -34.62 39.86
CA TYR A 5 37.72 -35.50 38.69
C TYR A 5 38.93 -36.43 38.54
N GLU A 6 40.00 -36.21 39.32
CA GLU A 6 41.23 -36.98 39.26
C GLU A 6 41.02 -38.50 39.40
N PRO A 7 40.16 -39.01 40.31
CA PRO A 7 39.92 -40.45 40.41
C PRO A 7 39.29 -41.06 39.14
N ILE A 8 38.40 -40.33 38.47
CA ILE A 8 37.74 -40.80 37.25
C ILE A 8 38.73 -40.79 36.08
N VAL A 9 39.52 -39.72 35.94
CA VAL A 9 40.54 -39.64 34.88
C VAL A 9 41.58 -40.75 35.04
N SER A 10 42.01 -41.01 36.27
CA SER A 10 42.92 -42.13 36.57
C SER A 10 42.31 -43.48 36.20
N GLU A 11 41.04 -43.73 36.54
CA GLU A 11 40.40 -45.00 36.21
C GLU A 11 40.12 -45.16 34.70
N LEU A 12 39.78 -44.09 34.00
CA LEU A 12 39.65 -44.08 32.53
C LEU A 12 40.99 -44.40 31.85
N ALA A 13 42.11 -43.86 32.36
CA ALA A 13 43.44 -44.21 31.87
C ALA A 13 43.74 -45.71 32.10
N ALA A 14 43.39 -46.25 33.28
CA ALA A 14 43.55 -47.67 33.58
C ALA A 14 42.67 -48.56 32.69
N VAL A 15 41.44 -48.14 32.37
CA VAL A 15 40.55 -48.80 31.41
C VAL A 15 41.16 -48.80 30.01
N ALA A 16 41.71 -47.68 29.56
CA ALA A 16 42.37 -47.58 28.25
C ALA A 16 43.57 -48.53 28.17
N ASP A 17 44.40 -48.61 29.22
CA ASP A 17 45.55 -49.50 29.24
C ASP A 17 45.16 -50.98 29.34
N ALA A 18 44.06 -51.30 30.02
CA ALA A 18 43.50 -52.65 30.03
C ALA A 18 43.00 -53.06 28.64
N ILE A 19 42.35 -52.15 27.88
CA ILE A 19 41.95 -52.41 26.48
C ILE A 19 43.18 -52.62 25.60
N LYS A 20 44.21 -51.77 25.72
CA LYS A 20 45.46 -51.95 24.97
C LYS A 20 46.12 -53.30 25.25
N SER A 21 46.07 -53.76 26.50
CA SER A 21 46.65 -55.03 26.92
C SER A 21 45.82 -56.25 26.50
N ALA A 22 44.50 -56.11 26.41
CA ALA A 22 43.59 -57.19 26.00
C ALA A 22 43.68 -57.52 24.50
N PHE A 23 44.15 -56.58 23.67
CA PHE A 23 44.16 -56.72 22.21
C PHE A 23 45.58 -56.60 21.61
N SER A 24 46.06 -57.66 20.97
CA SER A 24 47.36 -57.70 20.28
C SER A 24 47.36 -57.01 18.90
N SER A 25 46.19 -56.85 18.27
CA SER A 25 46.02 -56.25 16.93
C SER A 25 44.89 -55.22 16.93
N ASN A 26 44.90 -54.33 15.93
CA ASN A 26 43.81 -53.37 15.68
C ASN A 26 42.79 -53.87 14.65
N ALA A 27 42.89 -55.12 14.20
CA ALA A 27 41.91 -55.70 13.29
C ALA A 27 40.51 -55.79 13.94
N PRO A 28 39.41 -55.74 13.16
CA PRO A 28 38.07 -55.96 13.68
C PRO A 28 37.95 -57.33 14.38
N ILE A 29 37.31 -57.36 15.55
CA ILE A 29 37.26 -58.56 16.42
C ILE A 29 36.65 -59.77 15.69
N ASN A 30 35.56 -59.56 14.95
CA ASN A 30 34.91 -60.62 14.17
C ASN A 30 35.79 -61.22 13.08
N ILE A 31 36.60 -60.39 12.39
CA ILE A 31 37.53 -60.84 11.35
C ILE A 31 38.73 -61.55 11.97
N LEU A 32 39.25 -61.04 13.08
CA LEU A 32 40.40 -61.62 13.79
C LEU A 32 40.12 -63.06 14.27
N HIS A 33 38.90 -63.32 14.72
CA HIS A 33 38.49 -64.62 15.26
C HIS A 33 37.65 -65.47 14.30
N GLY A 34 37.28 -64.93 13.12
CA GLY A 34 36.40 -65.62 12.18
C GLY A 34 35.01 -65.95 12.75
N ASN A 35 34.52 -65.17 13.71
CA ASN A 35 33.27 -65.43 14.43
C ASN A 35 32.24 -64.32 14.17
N TRP A 36 31.07 -64.72 13.64
CA TRP A 36 29.97 -63.82 13.32
C TRP A 36 29.23 -63.26 14.54
N GLU A 37 29.34 -63.91 15.70
CA GLU A 37 28.71 -63.46 16.96
C GLU A 37 29.49 -62.30 17.63
N LEU A 38 30.73 -62.07 17.20
CA LEU A 38 31.54 -60.96 17.69
C LEU A 38 31.23 -59.69 16.91
N PRO A 39 31.26 -58.52 17.55
CA PRO A 39 31.01 -57.26 16.86
C PRO A 39 32.16 -56.89 15.92
N ALA A 40 31.83 -56.20 14.83
CA ALA A 40 32.78 -55.66 13.85
C ALA A 40 33.42 -54.35 14.35
N ILE A 41 34.05 -54.40 15.51
CA ILE A 41 34.65 -53.23 16.18
C ILE A 41 36.15 -53.46 16.34
N THR A 42 36.93 -52.39 16.23
CA THR A 42 38.39 -52.37 16.37
C THR A 42 38.82 -51.95 17.78
N ARG A 43 40.07 -52.27 18.14
CA ARG A 43 40.67 -51.80 19.40
C ARG A 43 40.66 -50.27 19.49
N SER A 44 40.93 -49.56 18.39
CA SER A 44 40.88 -48.08 18.33
C SER A 44 39.49 -47.53 18.61
N GLU A 45 38.44 -48.16 18.11
CA GLU A 45 37.05 -47.72 18.34
C GLU A 45 36.60 -47.96 19.78
N LEU A 46 37.12 -49.00 20.45
CA LEU A 46 36.88 -49.21 21.88
C LEU A 46 37.66 -48.22 22.75
N LEU A 47 38.85 -47.81 22.31
CA LEU A 47 39.67 -46.83 23.03
C LEU A 47 39.12 -45.41 22.92
N PHE A 48 38.61 -45.04 21.74
CA PHE A 48 38.12 -43.69 21.45
C PHE A 48 37.17 -43.11 22.51
N PRO A 49 36.05 -43.76 22.88
CA PRO A 49 35.11 -43.19 23.86
C PRO A 49 35.73 -43.04 25.26
N VAL A 50 36.72 -43.86 25.61
CA VAL A 50 37.43 -43.77 26.89
C VAL A 50 38.39 -42.57 26.90
N THR A 51 39.18 -42.43 25.84
CA THR A 51 40.15 -41.34 25.72
C THR A 51 39.49 -39.98 25.50
N ASP A 52 38.45 -39.91 24.66
CA ASP A 52 37.69 -38.68 24.41
C ASP A 52 36.98 -38.22 25.70
N LEU A 53 36.36 -39.13 26.45
CA LEU A 53 35.76 -38.77 27.74
C LEU A 53 36.82 -38.28 28.74
N SER A 54 37.98 -38.96 28.83
CA SER A 54 39.08 -38.54 29.70
C SER A 54 39.60 -37.14 29.35
N GLU A 55 39.74 -36.82 28.06
CA GLU A 55 40.15 -35.51 27.58
C GLU A 55 39.10 -34.44 27.90
N ARG A 56 37.81 -34.71 27.64
CA ARG A 56 36.71 -33.78 27.97
C ARG A 56 36.65 -33.47 29.46
N ILE A 57 36.88 -34.46 30.32
CA ILE A 57 36.92 -34.27 31.77
C ILE A 57 38.15 -33.46 32.18
N SER A 58 39.31 -33.73 31.59
CA SER A 58 40.56 -33.02 31.88
C SER A 58 40.50 -31.54 31.49
N ASN A 59 39.80 -31.26 30.38
CA ASN A 59 39.58 -29.92 29.84
C ASN A 59 38.37 -29.20 30.48
N ALA A 60 37.59 -29.87 31.33
CA ALA A 60 36.48 -29.24 32.01
C ALA A 60 36.99 -28.26 33.08
N GLY A 61 36.71 -26.97 32.88
CA GLY A 61 37.01 -25.91 33.84
C GLY A 61 36.01 -25.77 34.99
N THR A 62 34.94 -26.59 34.99
CA THR A 62 33.84 -26.51 35.96
C THR A 62 34.13 -27.39 37.16
N ASN A 63 33.85 -26.89 38.37
CA ASN A 63 33.90 -27.72 39.57
C ASN A 63 32.61 -28.51 39.76
N PRO A 64 32.67 -29.82 40.07
CA PRO A 64 31.46 -30.57 40.35
C PRO A 64 30.81 -30.02 41.62
N SER A 65 29.47 -30.04 41.64
CA SER A 65 28.73 -29.66 42.83
C SER A 65 28.90 -30.69 43.94
N THR A 66 28.69 -30.30 45.20
CA THR A 66 28.72 -31.23 46.34
C THR A 66 27.76 -32.42 46.17
N ALA A 67 26.61 -32.20 45.51
CA ALA A 67 25.64 -33.25 45.20
C ALA A 67 26.13 -34.25 44.13
N SER A 68 27.09 -33.83 43.29
CA SER A 68 27.66 -34.66 42.22
C SER A 68 28.78 -35.59 42.70
N ILE A 69 29.41 -35.29 43.84
CA ILE A 69 30.51 -36.09 44.42
C ILE A 69 30.16 -37.59 44.58
N PRO A 70 29.03 -37.99 45.19
CA PRO A 70 28.69 -39.42 45.32
C PRO A 70 28.44 -40.09 43.95
N ILE A 71 27.94 -39.34 42.97
CA ILE A 71 27.74 -39.84 41.60
C ILE A 71 29.12 -40.15 40.98
N LEU A 72 30.08 -39.25 41.13
CA LEU A 72 31.44 -39.43 40.64
C LEU A 72 32.12 -40.66 41.27
N ALA A 73 31.97 -40.87 42.58
CA ALA A 73 32.49 -42.06 43.26
C ALA A 73 31.88 -43.36 42.69
N GLY A 74 30.56 -43.39 42.49
CA GLY A 74 29.90 -44.54 41.87
C GLY A 74 30.32 -44.80 40.42
N LEU A 75 30.71 -43.75 39.67
CA LEU A 75 31.27 -43.93 38.32
C LEU A 75 32.65 -44.58 38.35
N VAL A 76 33.51 -44.22 39.31
CA VAL A 76 34.83 -44.86 39.50
C VAL A 76 34.66 -46.35 39.78
N GLU A 77 33.74 -46.72 40.69
CA GLU A 77 33.47 -48.13 41.01
C GLU A 77 33.00 -48.92 39.77
N ARG A 78 32.10 -48.32 38.97
CA ARG A 78 31.63 -48.93 37.72
C ARG A 78 32.74 -49.11 36.70
N LEU A 79 33.61 -48.11 36.53
CA LEU A 79 34.77 -48.20 35.63
C LEU A 79 35.76 -49.27 36.09
N ALA A 80 36.01 -49.36 37.40
CA ALA A 80 36.85 -50.39 37.98
C ALA A 80 36.27 -51.80 37.74
N PHE A 81 34.96 -51.96 37.92
CA PHE A 81 34.28 -53.24 37.64
C PHE A 81 34.37 -53.62 36.16
N LEU A 82 34.16 -52.67 35.24
CA LEU A 82 34.33 -52.91 33.80
C LEU A 82 35.76 -53.34 33.50
N ARG A 83 36.75 -52.69 34.12
CA ARG A 83 38.17 -53.01 33.93
C ARG A 83 38.52 -54.42 34.37
N THR A 84 38.04 -54.86 35.54
CA THR A 84 38.41 -56.17 36.10
C THR A 84 37.59 -57.32 35.55
N HIS A 85 36.33 -57.09 35.19
CA HIS A 85 35.40 -58.18 34.83
C HIS A 85 34.91 -58.16 33.39
N THR A 86 34.89 -57.02 32.70
CA THR A 86 34.36 -56.95 31.33
C THR A 86 35.49 -56.92 30.30
N ILE A 87 36.51 -56.08 30.50
CA ILE A 87 37.61 -55.88 29.55
C ILE A 87 38.37 -57.17 29.20
N PRO A 88 38.70 -58.06 30.16
CA PRO A 88 39.41 -59.31 29.85
C PRO A 88 38.67 -60.24 28.89
N HIS A 89 37.34 -60.11 28.81
CA HIS A 89 36.49 -60.97 27.96
C HIS A 89 36.14 -60.32 26.61
N LEU A 90 36.49 -59.05 26.38
CA LEU A 90 36.20 -58.32 25.14
C LEU A 90 36.70 -59.02 23.86
N PRO A 91 37.91 -59.61 23.82
CA PRO A 91 38.38 -60.23 22.58
C PRO A 91 37.60 -61.47 22.18
N THR A 92 37.03 -62.19 23.17
CA THR A 92 36.48 -63.54 22.96
C THR A 92 34.97 -63.64 23.10
N GLN A 93 34.31 -62.69 23.77
CA GLN A 93 32.88 -62.76 24.08
C GLN A 93 32.13 -61.53 23.57
N GLY A 94 31.18 -61.73 22.64
CA GLY A 94 30.38 -60.64 22.06
C GLY A 94 29.50 -59.91 23.08
N ALA A 95 29.05 -60.64 24.11
CA ALA A 95 28.30 -60.06 25.23
C ALA A 95 29.13 -59.03 26.02
N ALA A 96 30.43 -59.29 26.24
CA ALA A 96 31.31 -58.37 26.94
C ALA A 96 31.47 -57.04 26.18
N ALA A 97 31.58 -57.12 24.85
CA ALA A 97 31.68 -55.92 23.99
C ALA A 97 30.41 -55.08 24.05
N SER A 98 29.23 -55.72 23.99
CA SER A 98 27.95 -55.03 24.13
C SER A 98 27.80 -54.38 25.51
N SER A 99 28.12 -55.11 26.59
CA SER A 99 28.07 -54.59 27.96
C SER A 99 29.02 -53.41 28.16
N PHE A 100 30.22 -53.45 27.58
CA PHE A 100 31.16 -52.34 27.64
C PHE A 100 30.61 -51.09 26.94
N LEU A 101 30.14 -51.21 25.68
CA LEU A 101 29.65 -50.07 24.90
C LEU A 101 28.42 -49.41 25.54
N ILE A 102 27.47 -50.21 26.01
CA ILE A 102 26.28 -49.71 26.71
C ILE A 102 26.69 -48.99 28.01
N SER A 103 27.61 -49.58 28.77
CA SER A 103 28.07 -49.00 30.03
C SER A 103 28.83 -47.69 29.81
N MET A 104 29.72 -47.63 28.81
CA MET A 104 30.41 -46.40 28.43
C MET A 104 29.45 -45.31 27.97
N THR A 105 28.45 -45.66 27.16
CA THR A 105 27.39 -44.71 26.74
C THR A 105 26.61 -44.18 27.95
N ALA A 106 26.30 -45.05 28.92
CA ALA A 106 25.61 -44.63 30.14
C ALA A 106 26.48 -43.72 31.02
N ILE A 107 27.79 -43.98 31.13
CA ILE A 107 28.74 -43.14 31.86
C ILE A 107 28.87 -41.77 31.18
N GLU A 108 29.00 -41.72 29.86
CA GLU A 108 29.08 -40.46 29.10
C GLU A 108 27.82 -39.60 29.33
N ARG A 109 26.63 -40.19 29.28
CA ARG A 109 25.37 -39.47 29.53
C ARG A 109 25.28 -38.86 30.92
N VAL A 110 25.80 -39.55 31.93
CA VAL A 110 25.83 -39.02 33.31
C VAL A 110 26.87 -37.91 33.45
N MET A 111 28.01 -38.01 32.76
CA MET A 111 29.07 -37.01 32.79
C MET A 111 28.72 -35.74 32.02
N LEU A 112 28.00 -35.83 30.90
CA LEU A 112 27.69 -34.69 30.03
C LEU A 112 27.15 -33.46 30.77
N PRO A 113 26.10 -33.53 31.61
CA PRO A 113 25.60 -32.36 32.34
C PRO A 113 26.59 -31.83 33.39
N LEU A 114 27.49 -32.68 33.90
CA LEU A 114 28.49 -32.28 34.91
C LEU A 114 29.66 -31.51 34.29
N LEU A 115 29.90 -31.69 32.99
CA LEU A 115 30.99 -31.03 32.26
C LEU A 115 30.55 -29.71 31.61
N VAL A 116 29.26 -29.40 31.59
CA VAL A 116 28.73 -28.16 31.02
C VAL A 116 29.04 -26.97 31.95
N ASP A 117 29.80 -25.99 31.44
CA ASP A 117 29.93 -24.68 32.09
C ASP A 117 28.66 -23.85 31.85
N SER A 118 27.72 -23.95 32.80
CA SER A 118 26.47 -23.20 32.80
C SER A 118 26.68 -21.68 32.68
N LYS A 119 27.78 -21.13 33.24
CA LYS A 119 28.07 -19.69 33.17
C LYS A 119 28.56 -19.28 31.79
N ALA A 120 29.47 -20.05 31.20
CA ALA A 120 29.95 -19.78 29.83
C ALA A 120 28.83 -19.94 28.80
N GLN A 121 27.94 -20.92 28.95
CA GLN A 121 26.76 -21.06 28.10
C GLN A 121 25.77 -19.89 28.27
N ALA A 122 25.44 -19.51 29.51
CA ALA A 122 24.58 -18.36 29.77
C ALA A 122 25.14 -17.06 29.14
N HIS A 123 26.46 -16.87 29.20
CA HIS A 123 27.11 -15.72 28.57
C HIS A 123 27.01 -15.75 27.04
N LYS A 124 27.27 -16.91 26.40
CA LYS A 124 27.09 -17.07 24.94
C LYS A 124 25.64 -16.83 24.52
N HIS A 125 24.69 -17.44 25.21
CA HIS A 125 23.27 -17.23 24.94
C HIS A 125 22.84 -15.77 25.12
N SER A 126 23.37 -15.06 26.12
CA SER A 126 23.12 -13.63 26.30
C SER A 126 23.69 -12.79 25.14
N GLN A 127 24.90 -13.12 24.66
CA GLN A 127 25.49 -12.45 23.50
C GLN A 127 24.70 -12.71 22.21
N ASP A 128 24.26 -13.93 21.99
CA ASP A 128 23.46 -14.31 20.82
C ASP A 128 22.09 -13.63 20.86
N LEU A 129 21.46 -13.54 22.03
CA LEU A 129 20.21 -12.80 22.21
C LEU A 129 20.38 -11.30 21.93
N LYS A 130 21.48 -10.70 22.40
CA LYS A 130 21.81 -9.29 22.08
C LYS A 130 21.99 -9.08 20.57
N ARG A 131 22.69 -10.00 19.89
CA ARG A 131 22.87 -9.95 18.43
C ARG A 131 21.54 -10.07 17.70
N ALA A 132 20.72 -11.06 18.03
CA ALA A 132 19.40 -11.25 17.45
C ALA A 132 18.52 -9.99 17.65
N GLY A 133 18.52 -9.43 18.87
CA GLY A 133 17.79 -8.20 19.17
C GLY A 133 18.25 -7.01 18.32
N SER A 134 19.56 -6.87 18.08
CA SER A 134 20.08 -5.81 17.20
C SER A 134 19.66 -6.00 15.73
N GLN A 135 19.61 -7.24 15.25
CA GLN A 135 19.17 -7.56 13.89
C GLN A 135 17.69 -7.24 13.68
N ILE A 136 16.84 -7.61 14.66
CA ILE A 136 15.40 -7.31 14.63
C ILE A 136 15.16 -5.80 14.53
N ARG A 137 15.82 -4.99 15.37
CA ARG A 137 15.72 -3.51 15.30
C ARG A 137 16.18 -2.94 13.95
N GLY A 138 17.24 -3.53 13.38
CA GLY A 138 17.70 -3.17 12.04
C GLY A 138 16.66 -3.48 10.96
N MET A 139 16.01 -4.65 11.05
CA MET A 139 14.92 -5.03 10.14
C MET A 139 13.70 -4.12 10.28
N GLU A 140 13.31 -3.79 11.51
CA GLU A 140 12.21 -2.86 11.79
C GLU A 140 12.44 -1.48 11.17
N THR A 141 13.67 -0.96 11.29
CA THR A 141 14.06 0.32 10.68
C THR A 141 13.95 0.26 9.15
N ARG A 142 14.41 -0.83 8.52
CA ARG A 142 14.31 -1.02 7.07
C ARG A 142 12.86 -1.15 6.60
N ILE A 143 12.00 -1.84 7.35
CA ILE A 143 10.58 -1.95 7.04
C ILE A 143 9.91 -0.58 7.12
N LYS A 144 10.24 0.22 8.14
CA LYS A 144 9.71 1.58 8.27
C LYS A 144 10.11 2.48 7.10
N ASP A 145 11.37 2.42 6.68
CA ASP A 145 11.87 3.15 5.51
C ASP A 145 11.19 2.70 4.21
N LEU A 146 11.07 1.39 3.98
CA LEU A 146 10.38 0.84 2.81
C LEU A 146 8.90 1.25 2.77
N SER A 147 8.23 1.25 3.91
CA SER A 147 6.83 1.67 4.03
C SER A 147 6.66 3.13 3.60
N ALA A 148 7.51 4.04 4.11
CA ALA A 148 7.50 5.44 3.72
C ALA A 148 7.79 5.65 2.22
N ARG A 149 8.74 4.89 1.66
CA ARG A 149 9.03 4.94 0.22
C ARG A 149 7.90 4.40 -0.65
N THR A 150 7.15 3.41 -0.15
CA THR A 150 6.03 2.81 -0.89
C THR A 150 4.86 3.78 -0.97
N SER A 151 4.57 4.55 0.10
CA SER A 151 3.51 5.55 0.05
C SER A 151 3.84 6.68 -0.94
N ASP A 152 5.09 7.16 -0.97
CA ASP A 152 5.53 8.17 -1.94
C ASP A 152 5.42 7.68 -3.40
N ILE A 153 5.65 6.39 -3.65
CA ILE A 153 5.46 5.79 -4.98
C ILE A 153 3.96 5.72 -5.34
N ASP A 154 3.10 5.33 -4.40
CA ASP A 154 1.64 5.27 -4.62
C ASP A 154 1.07 6.64 -5.02
N ASP A 155 1.49 7.71 -4.33
CA ASP A 155 1.08 9.08 -4.64
C ASP A 155 1.57 9.52 -6.03
N LYS A 156 2.82 9.18 -6.40
CA LYS A 156 3.36 9.46 -7.73
C LYS A 156 2.64 8.70 -8.83
N VAL A 157 2.29 7.43 -8.61
CA VAL A 157 1.53 6.62 -9.58
C VAL A 157 0.15 7.23 -9.79
N LYS A 158 -0.57 7.59 -8.73
CA LYS A 158 -1.86 8.29 -8.83
C LYS A 158 -1.77 9.59 -9.60
N GLN A 159 -0.70 10.36 -9.39
CA GLN A 159 -0.48 11.60 -10.15
C GLN A 159 -0.26 11.33 -11.65
N ILE A 160 0.49 10.27 -11.99
CA ILE A 160 0.72 9.87 -13.39
C ILE A 160 -0.59 9.40 -14.03
N GLU A 161 -1.35 8.54 -13.35
CA GLU A 161 -2.65 8.05 -13.84
C GLU A 161 -3.62 9.21 -14.07
N SER A 162 -3.72 10.17 -13.13
CA SER A 162 -4.56 11.35 -13.28
C SER A 162 -4.13 12.24 -14.45
N ALA A 163 -2.82 12.41 -14.66
CA ALA A 163 -2.31 13.20 -15.79
C ALA A 163 -2.57 12.49 -17.13
N HIS A 164 -2.47 11.17 -17.16
CA HIS A 164 -2.73 10.37 -18.34
C HIS A 164 -4.22 10.42 -18.72
N GLU A 165 -5.12 10.25 -17.75
CA GLU A 165 -6.56 10.35 -18.00
C GLU A 165 -6.93 11.76 -18.51
N ALA A 166 -6.37 12.81 -17.91
CA ALA A 166 -6.58 14.18 -18.39
C ALA A 166 -6.05 14.39 -19.82
N ALA A 167 -4.92 13.79 -20.17
CA ALA A 167 -4.37 13.85 -21.53
C ALA A 167 -5.24 13.08 -22.54
N ASP A 168 -5.83 11.96 -22.15
CA ASP A 168 -6.70 11.14 -23.00
C ASP A 168 -8.06 11.82 -23.25
N GLN A 169 -8.58 12.57 -22.27
CA GLN A 169 -9.83 13.32 -22.43
C GLN A 169 -9.65 14.65 -23.19
N LEU A 170 -8.42 15.19 -23.24
CA LEU A 170 -8.12 16.48 -23.86
C LEU A 170 -8.63 16.63 -25.32
N PRO A 171 -8.50 15.63 -26.23
CA PRO A 171 -9.01 15.74 -27.59
C PRO A 171 -10.54 15.89 -27.65
N THR A 172 -11.26 15.16 -26.80
CA THR A 172 -12.72 15.22 -26.68
C THR A 172 -13.16 16.59 -26.17
N ASP A 173 -12.48 17.10 -25.14
CA ASP A 173 -12.73 18.44 -24.60
C ASP A 173 -12.47 19.52 -25.65
N LEU A 174 -11.38 19.41 -26.42
CA LEU A 174 -11.05 20.35 -27.49
C LEU A 174 -12.08 20.32 -28.63
N GLU A 175 -12.59 19.15 -29.01
CA GLU A 175 -13.64 19.06 -30.04
C GLU A 175 -14.97 19.65 -29.53
N THR A 176 -15.32 19.39 -28.27
CA THR A 176 -16.50 19.97 -27.61
C THR A 176 -16.40 21.50 -27.52
N LEU A 177 -15.21 22.02 -27.18
CA LEU A 177 -14.93 23.45 -27.13
C LEU A 177 -15.06 24.10 -28.53
N LYS A 178 -14.53 23.42 -29.56
CA LYS A 178 -14.62 23.86 -30.96
C LYS A 178 -16.07 23.85 -31.47
N GLU A 179 -16.87 22.87 -31.10
CA GLU A 179 -18.30 22.85 -31.42
C GLU A 179 -19.05 24.00 -30.73
N SER A 180 -18.76 24.23 -29.46
CA SER A 180 -19.34 25.35 -28.69
C SER A 180 -18.97 26.71 -29.30
N GLN A 181 -17.71 26.88 -29.73
CA GLN A 181 -17.25 28.08 -30.42
C GLN A 181 -18.00 28.30 -31.76
N LYS A 182 -18.22 27.23 -32.54
CA LYS A 182 -19.02 27.31 -33.77
C LYS A 182 -20.44 27.76 -33.47
N LYS A 183 -21.09 27.20 -32.44
CA LYS A 183 -22.45 27.61 -32.02
C LYS A 183 -22.50 29.09 -31.65
N VAL A 184 -21.53 29.58 -30.88
CA VAL A 184 -21.43 31.00 -30.52
C VAL A 184 -21.27 31.88 -31.76
N THR A 185 -20.46 31.45 -32.74
CA THR A 185 -20.23 32.20 -33.98
C THR A 185 -21.49 32.28 -34.84
N VAL A 186 -22.26 31.19 -34.93
CA VAL A 186 -23.55 31.16 -35.64
C VAL A 186 -24.55 32.09 -34.97
N LEU A 187 -24.71 31.99 -33.64
CA LEU A 187 -25.61 32.86 -32.87
C LEU A 187 -25.24 34.34 -33.00
N LEU A 188 -23.95 34.66 -33.05
CA LEU A 188 -23.48 36.03 -33.27
C LEU A 188 -23.89 36.54 -34.66
N SER A 189 -23.69 35.73 -35.71
CA SER A 189 -24.08 36.10 -37.08
C SER A 189 -25.60 36.26 -37.23
N GLU A 190 -26.39 35.40 -36.57
CA GLU A 190 -27.85 35.53 -36.51
C GLU A 190 -28.25 36.82 -35.79
N SER A 191 -27.65 37.11 -34.65
CA SER A 191 -27.91 38.35 -33.90
C SER A 191 -27.55 39.60 -34.70
N GLU A 192 -26.46 39.58 -35.48
CA GLU A 192 -26.10 40.69 -36.38
C GLU A 192 -27.11 40.88 -37.51
N ARG A 193 -27.62 39.78 -38.08
CA ARG A 193 -28.67 39.80 -39.11
C ARG A 193 -29.98 40.36 -38.56
N ASP A 194 -30.39 39.88 -37.38
CA ASP A 194 -31.59 40.36 -36.70
C ASP A 194 -31.47 41.86 -36.38
N ARG A 195 -30.30 42.30 -35.91
CA ARG A 195 -30.02 43.72 -35.68
C ARG A 195 -30.15 44.54 -36.97
N ALA A 196 -29.66 44.03 -38.11
CA ALA A 196 -29.81 44.70 -39.39
C ALA A 196 -31.29 44.78 -39.82
N HIS A 197 -32.06 43.69 -39.66
CA HIS A 197 -33.49 43.70 -39.93
C HIS A 197 -34.24 44.71 -39.05
N ILE A 198 -33.96 44.73 -37.74
CA ILE A 198 -34.54 45.71 -36.81
C ILE A 198 -34.22 47.14 -37.26
N ALA A 199 -32.98 47.41 -37.71
CA ALA A 199 -32.61 48.73 -38.21
C ALA A 199 -33.43 49.13 -39.46
N THR A 200 -33.60 48.23 -40.41
CA THR A 200 -34.43 48.49 -41.62
C THR A 200 -35.91 48.69 -41.30
N VAL A 201 -36.45 47.90 -40.37
CA VAL A 201 -37.84 48.05 -39.93
C VAL A 201 -38.01 49.40 -39.24
N ARG A 202 -37.05 49.81 -38.41
CA ARG A 202 -37.09 51.12 -37.76
C ARG A 202 -37.10 52.27 -38.77
N GLU A 203 -36.25 52.20 -39.80
CA GLU A 203 -36.26 53.20 -40.88
C GLU A 203 -37.61 53.25 -41.62
N SER A 204 -38.22 52.09 -41.88
CA SER A 204 -39.55 52.04 -42.50
C SER A 204 -40.67 52.56 -41.59
N LEU A 205 -40.54 52.41 -40.28
CA LEU A 205 -41.48 52.96 -39.30
C LEU A 205 -41.35 54.49 -39.25
N ASP A 206 -40.13 55.03 -39.27
CA ASP A 206 -39.90 56.46 -39.30
C ASP A 206 -40.52 57.11 -40.58
N ASP A 207 -40.36 56.49 -41.76
CA ASP A 207 -41.01 56.94 -43.01
C ASP A 207 -42.55 56.82 -42.98
N LEU A 208 -43.08 55.77 -42.35
CA LEU A 208 -44.52 55.61 -42.18
C LEU A 208 -45.10 56.67 -41.23
N ASP A 209 -44.39 57.00 -40.15
CA ASP A 209 -44.79 58.02 -39.20
C ASP A 209 -44.85 59.40 -39.87
N GLU A 210 -43.84 59.76 -40.67
CA GLU A 210 -43.84 61.00 -41.46
C GLU A 210 -45.03 61.07 -42.43
N LYS A 211 -45.35 59.95 -43.10
CA LYS A 211 -46.53 59.87 -43.98
C LYS A 211 -47.84 60.00 -43.21
N MET A 212 -47.95 59.41 -42.02
CA MET A 212 -49.12 59.53 -41.16
C MET A 212 -49.31 60.96 -40.66
N GLU A 213 -48.24 61.62 -40.21
CA GLU A 213 -48.28 63.03 -39.81
C GLU A 213 -48.72 63.92 -40.97
N LYS A 214 -48.17 63.71 -42.17
CA LYS A 214 -48.57 64.44 -43.37
C LYS A 214 -50.03 64.20 -43.74
N SER A 215 -50.48 62.94 -43.73
CA SER A 215 -51.88 62.61 -44.01
C SER A 215 -52.83 63.21 -42.97
N ALA A 216 -52.43 63.27 -41.69
CA ALA A 216 -53.21 63.92 -40.65
C ALA A 216 -53.29 65.44 -40.87
N ALA A 217 -52.18 66.08 -41.27
CA ALA A 217 -52.15 67.48 -41.63
C ALA A 217 -53.03 67.78 -42.85
N ASP A 218 -52.93 66.97 -43.91
CA ASP A 218 -53.75 67.10 -45.12
C ASP A 218 -55.25 66.91 -44.81
N ALA A 219 -55.60 65.92 -43.99
CA ALA A 219 -56.97 65.71 -43.55
C ALA A 219 -57.50 66.89 -42.71
N SER A 220 -56.68 67.45 -41.84
CA SER A 220 -57.00 68.66 -41.08
C SER A 220 -57.22 69.87 -41.97
N ASP A 221 -56.38 70.07 -43.00
CA ASP A 221 -56.53 71.17 -43.97
C ASP A 221 -57.82 71.00 -44.78
N VAL A 222 -58.12 69.79 -45.24
CA VAL A 222 -59.40 69.49 -45.94
C VAL A 222 -60.59 69.76 -45.04
N LEU A 223 -60.57 69.33 -43.77
CA LEU A 223 -61.63 69.63 -42.81
C LEU A 223 -61.83 71.14 -42.62
N ALA A 224 -60.74 71.91 -42.46
CA ALA A 224 -60.79 73.36 -42.34
C ALA A 224 -61.37 74.03 -43.60
N ARG A 225 -60.99 73.57 -44.80
CA ARG A 225 -61.58 74.03 -46.07
C ARG A 225 -63.06 73.68 -46.17
N CYS A 226 -63.46 72.49 -45.75
CA CYS A 226 -64.87 72.09 -45.71
C CYS A 226 -65.66 72.96 -44.74
N GLU A 227 -65.16 73.25 -43.54
CA GLU A 227 -65.81 74.14 -42.56
C GLU A 227 -65.93 75.58 -43.09
N SER A 228 -64.87 76.10 -43.71
CA SER A 228 -64.88 77.41 -44.37
C SER A 228 -65.87 77.46 -45.54
N ALA A 229 -65.97 76.40 -46.35
CA ALA A 229 -66.93 76.32 -47.44
C ALA A 229 -68.37 76.20 -46.93
N TYR A 230 -68.61 75.41 -45.88
CA TYR A 230 -69.93 75.22 -45.28
C TYR A 230 -70.43 76.50 -44.60
N SER A 231 -69.56 77.20 -43.86
CA SER A 231 -69.87 78.51 -43.26
C SER A 231 -70.10 79.59 -44.31
N SER A 232 -69.30 79.60 -45.39
CA SER A 232 -69.49 80.49 -46.53
C SER A 232 -70.81 80.21 -47.25
N ALA A 233 -71.14 78.94 -47.53
CA ALA A 233 -72.40 78.54 -48.16
C ALA A 233 -73.61 78.87 -47.28
N THR A 234 -73.50 78.70 -45.95
CA THR A 234 -74.55 79.08 -45.00
C THR A 234 -74.71 80.60 -44.94
N SER A 235 -73.61 81.36 -44.95
CA SER A 235 -73.63 82.83 -44.96
C SER A 235 -74.19 83.37 -46.28
N LEU A 236 -73.82 82.78 -47.42
CA LEU A 236 -74.36 83.13 -48.74
C LEU A 236 -75.83 82.75 -48.84
N GLY A 237 -76.23 81.60 -48.31
CA GLY A 237 -77.62 81.13 -48.27
C GLY A 237 -78.50 82.01 -47.40
N LEU A 238 -78.03 82.40 -46.21
CA LEU A 238 -78.73 83.35 -45.34
C LEU A 238 -78.78 84.74 -45.99
N ALA A 239 -77.69 85.24 -46.57
CA ALA A 239 -77.68 86.53 -47.25
C ALA A 239 -78.60 86.56 -48.47
N ALA A 240 -78.68 85.47 -49.25
CA ALA A 240 -79.61 85.33 -50.36
C ALA A 240 -81.07 85.33 -49.86
N ALA A 241 -81.38 84.57 -48.80
CA ALA A 241 -82.71 84.55 -48.19
C ALA A 241 -83.11 85.91 -47.59
N PHE A 242 -82.16 86.64 -46.97
CA PHE A 242 -82.40 88.01 -46.49
C PHE A 242 -82.60 88.98 -47.64
N SER A 243 -81.80 88.90 -48.71
CA SER A 243 -81.96 89.78 -49.88
C SER A 243 -83.29 89.55 -50.60
N GLU A 244 -83.73 88.30 -50.71
CA GLU A 244 -85.00 87.96 -51.35
C GLU A 244 -86.19 88.44 -50.50
N ARG A 245 -86.12 88.24 -49.17
CA ARG A 245 -87.13 88.76 -48.25
C ARG A 245 -87.14 90.29 -48.20
N SER A 246 -85.97 90.93 -48.30
CA SER A 246 -85.83 92.39 -48.33
C SER A 246 -86.42 92.96 -49.63
N LYS A 247 -86.13 92.38 -50.80
CA LYS A 247 -86.77 92.76 -52.08
C LYS A 247 -88.28 92.56 -52.08
N ALA A 248 -88.78 91.46 -51.51
CA ALA A 248 -90.21 91.23 -51.39
C ALA A 248 -90.88 92.28 -50.48
N LEU A 249 -90.22 92.67 -49.38
CA LEU A 249 -90.70 93.74 -48.49
C LEU A 249 -90.66 95.11 -49.18
N ASP A 250 -89.58 95.43 -49.90
CA ASP A 250 -89.38 96.69 -50.61
C ASP A 250 -90.44 96.88 -51.72
N ASN A 251 -90.72 95.83 -52.51
CA ASN A 251 -91.83 95.83 -53.47
C ASN A 251 -93.20 95.99 -52.79
N SER A 252 -93.41 95.38 -51.61
CA SER A 252 -94.67 95.52 -50.87
C SER A 252 -94.87 96.92 -50.29
N MET A 253 -93.80 97.58 -49.86
CA MET A 253 -93.84 98.97 -49.39
C MET A 253 -94.18 99.94 -50.53
N TRP A 254 -93.65 99.70 -51.73
CA TRP A 254 -93.97 100.52 -52.90
C TRP A 254 -95.45 100.45 -53.30
N GLY A 255 -96.08 99.29 -53.13
CA GLY A 255 -97.52 99.12 -53.36
C GLY A 255 -98.44 99.89 -52.40
N TRP A 256 -97.94 100.31 -51.23
CA TRP A 256 -98.69 101.12 -50.26
C TRP A 256 -98.47 102.64 -50.42
N VAL A 257 -97.37 103.07 -51.03
CA VAL A 257 -97.04 104.50 -51.18
C VAL A 257 -97.58 105.10 -52.49
N GLY A 258 -98.00 104.26 -53.44
CA GLY A 258 -98.48 104.67 -54.76
C GLY A 258 -99.99 104.50 -55.03
N GLY A 259 -100.80 104.09 -54.05
CA GLY A 259 -102.23 103.79 -54.22
C GLY A 259 -103.11 104.39 -53.14
#